data_AF-X6L8F8-F1
#
_entry.id   AF-X6L8F8-F1
#
_cell.length_a   1.000
_cell.length_b   1.000
_cell.length_c   1.000
_cell.angle_alpha   90.00
_cell.angle_beta   90.00
_cell.angle_gamma   90.00
#
_symmetry.space_group_name_H-M   'P 1'
#
loop_
_entity.id
_entity.type
_entity.pdbx_description
1 polymer ?
#
loop_
_entity_poly.entity_id
_entity_poly.type
_entity_poly.pdbx_seq_one_letter_code
_entity_poly.pdbx_strand_id
1 'polypeptide(L)'
;MVKCWFESFGCNHKCLKSAINDHLTSNMKLHFDLVIKSFNTLQQTIRQYQEEIRKLSLENETFKVELQLKVKKDEEITHLKQQLDQYQKDNLQLISAQACYIFISIFTKNNNNNNNDQQKTTFIEIEKLKKDIESKDNEIQTIKQEIQSKQKQIIQQMNENKEEQTQNIINTSATLDFQLVSSFKLNNTLTGHTNYVLSIDYSTFDDCQFICSGSHDKVVRVWD
;
A
#
# COMPACT_ATOMS: atom_id res chain seq x y z
N MET A 1 52.27 -26.66 -22.82
CA MET A 1 51.23 -26.21 -23.78
C MET A 1 50.70 -24.86 -23.33
N VAL A 2 50.37 -23.99 -24.27
CA VAL A 2 49.74 -22.69 -24.05
C VAL A 2 48.24 -22.78 -24.30
N LYS A 3 47.46 -21.98 -23.56
CA LYS A 3 46.01 -21.85 -23.75
C LYS A 3 45.72 -20.94 -24.95
N CYS A 4 44.59 -21.16 -25.61
CA CYS A 4 44.09 -20.27 -26.65
C CYS A 4 43.84 -18.86 -26.10
N TRP A 5 44.07 -17.84 -26.92
CA TRP A 5 43.84 -16.44 -26.54
C TRP A 5 42.37 -16.13 -26.27
N PHE A 6 41.45 -16.94 -26.82
CA PHE A 6 40.00 -16.79 -26.64
C PHE A 6 39.44 -17.67 -25.51
N GLU A 7 40.28 -18.11 -24.57
CA GLU A 7 39.84 -18.92 -23.42
C GLU A 7 38.75 -18.23 -22.59
N SER A 8 38.86 -16.92 -22.35
CA SER A 8 37.85 -16.13 -21.62
C SER A 8 36.49 -16.08 -22.31
N PHE A 9 36.44 -16.32 -23.62
CA PHE A 9 35.22 -16.39 -24.42
C PHE A 9 34.71 -17.83 -24.59
N GLY A 10 35.42 -18.84 -24.06
CA GLY A 10 35.01 -20.25 -24.05
C GLY A 10 35.84 -21.17 -24.94
N CYS A 11 36.96 -20.72 -25.51
CA CYS A 11 37.84 -21.62 -26.27
C CYS A 11 38.80 -22.40 -25.35
N ASN A 12 38.51 -23.67 -25.11
CA ASN A 12 39.29 -24.52 -24.20
C ASN A 12 40.53 -25.17 -24.86
N HIS A 13 40.90 -24.76 -26.07
CA HIS A 13 42.01 -25.39 -26.80
C HIS A 13 43.38 -25.08 -26.16
N LYS A 14 44.25 -26.09 -26.11
CA LYS A 14 45.63 -25.99 -25.63
C LYS A 14 46.57 -26.59 -26.66
N CYS A 15 47.60 -25.84 -27.06
CA CYS A 15 48.55 -26.30 -28.08
C CYS A 15 50.01 -25.93 -27.72
N LEU A 16 50.98 -26.39 -28.51
CA LEU A 16 52.36 -25.95 -28.38
C LEU A 16 52.49 -24.49 -28.80
N LYS A 17 53.46 -23.76 -28.22
CA LYS A 17 53.65 -22.33 -28.51
C LYS A 17 53.91 -22.06 -30.00
N SER A 18 54.53 -23.00 -30.69
CA SER A 18 54.76 -22.94 -32.14
C SER A 18 53.48 -23.11 -32.99
N ALA A 19 52.45 -23.79 -32.47
CA ALA A 19 51.24 -24.16 -33.21
C ALA A 19 50.02 -23.25 -32.90
N ILE A 20 50.18 -22.23 -32.06
CA ILE A 20 49.09 -21.32 -31.67
C ILE A 20 48.57 -20.52 -32.88
N ASN A 21 49.45 -20.04 -33.75
CA ASN A 21 49.07 -19.22 -34.89
C ASN A 21 48.23 -20.01 -35.91
N ASP A 22 48.58 -21.27 -36.15
CA ASP A 22 47.83 -22.18 -37.02
C ASP A 22 46.44 -22.42 -36.45
N HIS A 23 46.35 -22.73 -35.15
CA HIS A 23 45.07 -22.89 -34.46
C HIS A 23 44.19 -21.62 -34.55
N LEU A 24 44.76 -20.44 -34.30
CA LEU A 24 44.03 -19.16 -34.37
C LEU A 24 43.52 -18.88 -35.79
N THR A 25 44.33 -19.15 -36.81
CA THR A 25 43.99 -18.91 -38.21
C THR A 25 42.91 -19.89 -38.70
N SER A 26 43.08 -21.19 -38.42
CA SER A 26 42.12 -22.21 -38.84
C SER A 26 40.77 -22.12 -38.09
N ASN A 27 40.75 -21.57 -36.87
CA ASN A 27 39.54 -21.46 -36.05
C ASN A 27 39.03 -20.01 -35.90
N MET A 28 39.45 -19.10 -36.80
CA MET A 28 39.11 -17.68 -36.71
C MET A 28 37.59 -17.44 -36.60
N LYS A 29 36.78 -18.14 -37.42
CA LYS A 29 35.31 -18.04 -37.39
C LYS A 29 34.73 -18.44 -36.03
N LEU A 30 35.19 -19.56 -35.47
CA LEU A 30 34.77 -20.02 -34.15
C LEU A 30 35.06 -18.97 -33.08
N HIS A 31 36.26 -18.39 -33.09
CA HIS A 31 36.63 -17.35 -32.13
C HIS A 31 35.77 -16.09 -32.27
N PHE A 32 35.45 -15.66 -33.49
CA PHE A 32 34.51 -14.57 -33.71
C PHE A 32 33.11 -14.89 -33.16
N ASP A 33 32.59 -16.09 -33.41
CA ASP A 33 31.27 -16.49 -32.91
C ASP A 33 31.22 -16.51 -31.37
N LEU A 34 32.29 -16.96 -30.72
CA LEU A 34 32.42 -16.95 -29.25
C LEU A 34 32.40 -15.52 -28.68
N VAL A 35 33.13 -14.60 -29.32
CA VAL A 35 33.16 -13.18 -28.92
C VAL A 35 31.79 -12.54 -29.10
N ILE A 36 31.13 -12.75 -30.24
CA ILE A 36 29.78 -12.22 -30.49
C ILE A 36 28.77 -12.77 -29.49
N LYS A 37 28.85 -14.07 -29.15
CA LYS A 37 27.99 -14.66 -28.13
C LYS A 37 28.19 -13.98 -26.77
N SER A 38 29.44 -13.79 -26.34
CA SER A 38 29.75 -13.10 -25.09
C SER A 38 29.25 -11.65 -25.07
N PHE A 39 29.42 -10.92 -26.18
CA PHE A 39 28.92 -9.57 -26.32
C PHE A 39 27.38 -9.50 -26.23
N ASN A 40 26.69 -10.42 -26.90
CA ASN A 40 25.22 -10.49 -26.85
C ASN A 40 24.72 -10.80 -25.43
N THR A 41 25.37 -11.72 -24.72
CA THR A 41 25.05 -12.00 -23.32
C THR A 41 25.25 -10.76 -22.46
N LEU A 42 26.38 -10.06 -22.60
CA LEU A 42 26.64 -8.82 -21.86
C LEU A 42 25.58 -7.75 -22.16
N GLN A 43 25.20 -7.60 -23.43
CA GLN A 43 24.17 -6.64 -23.84
C GLN A 43 22.80 -6.99 -23.22
N GLN A 44 22.44 -8.28 -23.13
CA GLN A 44 21.23 -8.72 -22.45
C GLN A 44 21.27 -8.38 -20.96
N THR A 45 22.38 -8.67 -20.28
CA THR A 45 22.56 -8.35 -18.87
C THR A 45 22.45 -6.84 -18.61
N ILE A 46 23.05 -6.00 -19.45
CA ILE A 46 22.94 -4.53 -19.34
C ILE A 46 21.47 -4.08 -19.48
N ARG A 47 20.72 -4.65 -20.43
CA ARG A 47 19.30 -4.31 -20.61
C ARG A 47 18.47 -4.71 -19.39
N GLN A 48 18.72 -5.90 -18.84
CA GLN A 48 18.03 -6.36 -17.62
C GLN A 48 18.28 -5.40 -16.45
N TYR A 49 19.53 -4.99 -16.21
CA TYR A 49 19.82 -4.00 -15.17
C TYR A 49 19.17 -2.64 -15.43
N GLN A 50 19.08 -2.20 -16.68
CA GLN A 50 18.38 -0.95 -17.02
C GLN A 50 16.88 -1.02 -16.71
N GLU A 51 16.24 -2.16 -16.96
CA GLU A 51 14.83 -2.38 -16.62
C GLU A 51 14.59 -2.42 -15.10
N GLU A 52 15.48 -3.06 -14.35
CA GLU A 52 15.42 -3.12 -12.89
C GLU A 52 15.57 -1.74 -12.25
N ILE A 53 16.54 -0.94 -12.71
CA ILE A 53 16.71 0.45 -12.27
C ILE A 53 15.46 1.28 -12.57
N ARG A 54 14.85 1.11 -13.75
CA ARG A 54 13.60 1.80 -14.11
C ARG A 54 12.45 1.40 -13.19
N LYS A 55 12.31 0.11 -12.88
CA LYS A 55 11.27 -0.40 -11.97
C LYS A 55 11.43 0.20 -10.57
N LEU A 56 12.64 0.12 -10.00
CA LEU A 56 12.95 0.68 -8.68
C LEU A 56 12.71 2.20 -8.64
N SER A 57 13.07 2.91 -9.72
CA SER A 57 12.80 4.35 -9.82
C SER A 57 11.31 4.68 -9.78
N LEU A 58 10.47 3.88 -10.45
CA LEU A 58 9.02 4.08 -10.45
C LEU A 58 8.43 3.79 -9.07
N GLU A 59 8.86 2.71 -8.43
CA GLU A 59 8.43 2.31 -7.10
C GLU A 59 8.77 3.37 -6.04
N ASN A 60 9.96 3.97 -6.12
CA ASN A 60 10.36 5.08 -5.26
C ASN A 60 9.46 6.32 -5.43
N GLU A 61 9.06 6.67 -6.65
CA GLU A 61 8.14 7.80 -6.86
C GLU A 61 6.74 7.49 -6.33
N THR A 62 6.25 6.25 -6.46
CA THR A 62 4.98 5.83 -5.86
C THR A 62 5.02 5.94 -4.33
N PHE A 63 6.06 5.39 -3.69
CA PHE A 63 6.23 5.50 -2.24
C PHE A 63 6.29 6.94 -1.74
N LYS A 64 6.94 7.83 -2.51
CA LYS A 64 7.01 9.26 -2.18
C LYS A 64 5.62 9.92 -2.17
N VAL A 65 4.76 9.60 -3.14
CA VAL A 65 3.38 10.10 -3.19
C VAL A 65 2.55 9.55 -2.02
N GLU A 66 2.67 8.26 -1.72
CA GLU A 66 1.99 7.64 -0.58
C GLU A 66 2.39 8.29 0.75
N LEU A 67 3.68 8.57 0.94
CA LEU A 67 4.20 9.23 2.13
C LEU A 67 3.62 10.64 2.29
N GLN A 68 3.55 11.42 1.20
CA GLN A 68 2.94 12.75 1.22
C GLN A 68 1.46 12.71 1.59
N LEU A 69 0.71 11.72 1.07
CA LEU A 69 -0.69 11.53 1.42
C LEU A 69 -0.85 11.16 2.90
N LYS A 70 0.03 10.33 3.43
CA LYS A 70 0.01 9.93 4.84
C LYS A 70 0.26 11.13 5.77
N VAL A 71 1.25 11.96 5.45
CA VAL A 71 1.54 13.20 6.19
C VAL A 71 0.32 14.11 6.23
N LYS A 72 -0.34 14.35 5.09
CA LYS A 72 -1.56 15.18 5.04
C LYS A 72 -2.69 14.62 5.92
N LYS A 73 -2.89 13.30 5.93
CA LYS A 73 -3.90 12.65 6.80
C LYS A 73 -3.56 12.84 8.28
N ASP A 74 -2.28 12.73 8.65
CA ASP A 74 -1.84 12.92 10.03
C ASP A 74 -2.04 14.38 10.49
N GLU A 75 -1.82 15.36 9.60
CA GLU A 75 -2.13 16.77 9.85
C GLU A 75 -3.63 17.00 10.06
N GLU A 76 -4.49 16.43 9.20
CA GLU A 76 -5.95 16.52 9.33
C GLU A 76 -6.44 15.89 10.64
N ILE A 77 -5.93 14.71 11.00
CA ILE A 77 -6.25 14.03 12.27
C ILE A 77 -5.86 14.90 13.46
N THR A 78 -4.70 15.55 13.39
CA THR A 78 -4.21 16.43 14.47
C THR A 78 -5.13 17.65 14.63
N HIS A 79 -5.53 18.27 13.52
CA HIS A 79 -6.46 19.39 13.53
C HIS A 79 -7.83 18.99 14.10
N LEU A 80 -8.39 17.85 13.69
CA LEU A 80 -9.66 17.36 14.22
C LEU A 80 -9.61 17.06 15.72
N LYS A 81 -8.50 16.48 16.22
CA LYS A 81 -8.30 16.27 17.66
C LYS A 81 -8.30 17.59 18.42
N GLN A 82 -7.60 18.60 17.91
CA GLN A 82 -7.55 19.91 18.53
C GLN A 82 -8.94 20.58 18.60
N GLN A 83 -9.74 20.45 17.54
CA GLN A 83 -11.13 20.93 17.54
C GLN A 83 -11.98 20.20 18.58
N LEU A 84 -11.82 18.89 18.72
CA LEU A 84 -12.55 18.10 19.71
C LEU A 84 -12.20 18.53 21.14
N ASP A 85 -10.91 18.71 21.42
CA ASP A 85 -10.44 19.15 22.74
C ASP A 85 -10.99 20.54 23.09
N GLN A 86 -11.04 21.44 22.11
CA GLN A 86 -11.62 22.77 22.29
C GLN A 86 -13.11 22.68 22.60
N TYR A 87 -13.86 21.88 21.83
CA TYR A 87 -15.30 21.69 22.06
C TYR A 87 -15.59 21.10 23.46
N GLN A 88 -14.78 20.15 23.91
CA GLN A 88 -14.89 19.58 25.26
C GLN A 88 -14.65 20.64 26.34
N LYS A 89 -13.64 21.50 26.15
CA LYS A 89 -13.33 22.59 27.07
C LYS A 89 -14.45 23.61 27.18
N ASP A 90 -15.02 24.01 26.04
CA ASP A 90 -16.13 24.97 25.98
C ASP A 90 -17.37 24.41 26.67
N ASN A 91 -17.68 23.12 26.46
CA ASN A 91 -18.78 22.45 27.12
C ASN A 91 -18.58 22.38 28.66
N LEU A 92 -17.34 22.10 29.11
CA LEU A 92 -17.01 22.10 30.54
C LEU A 92 -17.20 23.47 31.18
N GLN A 93 -16.79 24.54 30.47
CA GLN A 93 -17.00 25.92 30.92
C GLN A 93 -18.50 26.25 31.02
N LEU A 94 -19.30 25.84 30.03
CA LEU A 94 -20.74 26.05 30.06
C LEU A 94 -21.41 25.36 31.25
N ILE A 95 -21.05 24.10 31.52
CA ILE A 95 -21.56 23.35 32.68
C ILE A 95 -21.16 24.06 33.99
N SER A 96 -19.92 24.55 34.09
CA SER A 96 -19.46 25.27 35.28
C SER A 96 -20.23 26.59 35.50
N ALA A 97 -20.54 27.33 34.43
CA ALA A 97 -21.32 28.56 34.49
C ALA A 97 -22.76 28.29 34.93
N GLN A 98 -23.38 27.23 34.40
CA GLN A 98 -24.73 26.80 34.79
C GLN A 98 -24.77 26.39 36.27
N ALA A 99 -23.78 25.63 36.74
CA ALA A 99 -23.69 25.24 38.15
C ALA A 99 -23.54 26.46 39.09
N CYS A 100 -22.72 27.44 38.69
CA CYS A 100 -22.54 28.69 39.44
C CYS A 100 -23.85 29.49 39.51
N TYR A 101 -24.57 29.61 38.39
CA TYR A 101 -25.88 30.27 38.34
C TYR A 101 -26.89 29.60 39.28
N ILE A 102 -26.99 28.28 39.24
CA ILE A 102 -27.87 27.50 40.12
C ILE A 102 -27.51 27.76 41.58
N PHE A 103 -26.21 27.69 41.94
CA PHE A 103 -25.73 27.91 43.30
C PHE A 103 -26.10 29.32 43.82
N ILE A 104 -25.85 30.36 43.01
CA ILE A 104 -26.19 31.74 43.34
C ILE A 104 -27.71 31.88 43.53
N SER A 105 -28.53 31.32 42.62
CA SER A 105 -29.99 31.41 42.73
C SER A 105 -30.53 30.79 44.03
N ILE A 106 -29.99 29.64 44.45
CA ILE A 106 -30.36 28.96 45.70
C ILE A 106 -29.94 29.80 46.92
N PHE A 107 -28.70 30.29 46.94
CA PHE A 107 -28.18 31.11 48.03
C PHE A 107 -28.98 32.41 48.21
N THR A 108 -29.34 33.07 47.11
CA THR A 108 -30.12 34.31 47.13
C THR A 108 -31.56 34.07 47.62
N LYS A 109 -32.14 32.91 47.32
CA LYS A 109 -33.49 32.51 47.77
C LYS A 109 -33.55 32.19 49.26
N ASN A 110 -32.46 31.67 49.85
CA ASN A 110 -32.38 31.41 51.30
C ASN A 110 -32.18 32.68 52.14
N ASN A 111 -31.59 33.75 51.59
CA ASN A 111 -31.28 34.97 52.35
C ASN A 111 -32.44 36.01 52.41
N ASN A 112 -33.47 35.88 51.56
CA ASN A 112 -34.59 36.81 51.56
C ASN A 112 -35.89 36.10 52.00
N ASN A 113 -36.23 36.26 53.28
CA ASN A 113 -37.57 35.96 53.80
C ASN A 113 -38.58 37.03 53.37
N ASN A 114 -38.91 37.11 52.07
CA ASN A 114 -40.11 37.78 51.56
C ASN A 114 -40.70 36.93 50.43
N ASN A 115 -41.63 36.04 50.82
CA ASN A 115 -41.96 34.84 50.06
C ASN A 115 -42.71 35.05 48.72
N ASN A 116 -43.23 36.24 48.40
CA ASN A 116 -44.10 36.43 47.23
C ASN A 116 -43.44 37.10 46.00
N ASP A 117 -42.63 38.13 46.18
CA ASP A 117 -42.03 38.85 45.04
C ASP A 117 -40.83 38.10 44.45
N GLN A 118 -40.08 37.38 45.31
CA GLN A 118 -38.92 36.60 44.90
C GLN A 118 -39.28 35.28 44.21
N GLN A 119 -40.46 34.72 44.51
CA GLN A 119 -41.03 33.59 43.77
C GLN A 119 -41.46 34.01 42.36
N LYS A 120 -41.98 35.22 42.19
CA LYS A 120 -42.35 35.76 40.87
C LYS A 120 -41.13 36.04 39.99
N THR A 121 -40.06 36.63 40.52
CA THR A 121 -38.83 36.88 39.75
C THR A 121 -38.14 35.58 39.35
N THR A 122 -38.05 34.60 40.25
CA THR A 122 -37.48 33.28 39.90
C THR A 122 -38.32 32.52 38.87
N PHE A 123 -39.66 32.66 38.88
CA PHE A 123 -40.52 32.08 37.84
C PHE A 123 -40.27 32.71 36.46
N ILE A 124 -40.09 34.02 36.40
CA ILE A 124 -39.78 34.74 35.15
C ILE A 124 -38.41 34.34 34.60
N GLU A 125 -37.41 34.19 35.46
CA GLU A 125 -36.07 33.71 35.03
C GLU A 125 -36.10 32.25 34.53
N ILE A 126 -36.88 31.37 35.18
CA ILE A 126 -37.06 29.98 34.73
C ILE A 126 -37.77 29.93 33.36
N GLU A 127 -38.80 30.74 33.14
CA GLU A 127 -39.46 30.87 31.83
C GLU A 127 -38.49 31.35 30.74
N LYS A 128 -37.62 32.31 31.08
CA LYS A 128 -36.62 32.83 30.15
C LYS A 128 -35.56 31.76 29.82
N LEU A 129 -35.04 31.06 30.82
CA LEU A 129 -34.10 29.95 30.63
C LEU A 129 -34.74 28.81 29.84
N LYS A 130 -36.04 28.54 30.04
CA LYS A 130 -36.77 27.52 29.27
C LYS A 130 -36.82 27.88 27.79
N LYS A 131 -37.09 29.14 27.45
CA LYS A 131 -37.02 29.63 26.06
C LYS A 131 -35.61 29.54 25.48
N ASP A 132 -34.59 29.88 26.25
CA ASP A 132 -33.20 29.80 25.79
C ASP A 132 -32.78 28.35 25.54
N ILE A 133 -33.20 27.40 26.40
CA ILE A 133 -32.99 25.96 26.22
C ILE A 133 -33.69 25.48 24.95
N GLU A 134 -34.95 25.86 24.75
CA GLU A 134 -35.74 25.47 23.58
C GLU A 134 -35.11 26.02 22.28
N SER A 135 -34.58 27.25 22.31
CA SER A 135 -33.82 27.82 21.19
C SER A 135 -32.52 27.05 20.91
N LYS A 136 -31.78 26.64 21.95
CA LYS A 136 -30.53 25.89 21.80
C LYS A 136 -30.78 24.46 21.32
N ASP A 137 -31.87 23.84 21.73
CA ASP A 137 -32.26 22.51 21.26
C ASP A 137 -32.57 22.51 19.75
N ASN A 138 -33.17 23.59 19.25
CA ASN A 138 -33.37 23.79 17.81
C ASN A 138 -32.04 23.95 17.04
N GLU A 139 -31.08 24.71 17.56
CA GLU A 139 -29.73 24.80 16.96
C GLU A 139 -29.03 23.43 16.93
N ILE A 140 -29.14 22.65 18.01
CA ILE A 140 -28.57 21.29 18.08
C ILE A 140 -29.22 20.38 17.04
N GLN A 141 -30.55 20.46 16.86
CA GLN A 141 -31.26 19.72 15.82
C GLN A 141 -30.74 20.06 14.41
N THR A 142 -30.48 21.34 14.13
CA THR A 142 -29.91 21.78 12.84
C THR A 142 -28.51 21.24 12.61
N ILE A 143 -27.62 21.35 13.61
CA ILE A 143 -26.24 20.84 13.52
C ILE A 143 -26.24 19.32 13.33
N LYS A 144 -27.13 18.59 14.01
CA LYS A 144 -27.27 17.14 13.88
C LYS A 144 -27.65 16.72 12.45
N GLN A 145 -28.53 17.48 11.81
CA GLN A 145 -28.91 17.25 10.41
C GLN A 145 -27.75 17.53 9.44
N GLU A 146 -26.97 18.58 9.66
CA GLU A 146 -25.76 18.86 8.86
C GLU A 146 -24.67 17.79 9.01
N ILE A 147 -24.46 17.28 10.24
CA ILE A 147 -23.51 16.19 10.46
C ILE A 147 -23.95 14.93 9.72
N GLN A 148 -25.25 14.59 9.76
CA GLN A 148 -25.78 13.46 9.02
C GLN A 148 -25.63 13.61 7.49
N SER A 149 -25.83 14.82 6.95
CA SER A 149 -25.67 15.06 5.51
C SER A 149 -24.20 14.93 5.08
N LYS A 150 -23.27 15.50 5.86
CA LYS A 150 -21.82 15.39 5.62
C LYS A 150 -21.32 13.94 5.75
N GLN A 151 -21.82 13.19 6.73
CA GLN A 151 -21.49 11.76 6.87
C GLN A 151 -21.92 10.97 5.62
N LYS A 152 -23.11 11.23 5.07
CA LYS A 152 -23.56 10.57 3.83
C LYS A 152 -22.69 10.94 2.64
N GLN A 153 -22.31 12.21 2.49
CA GLN A 153 -21.41 12.64 1.41
C GLN A 153 -20.03 11.99 1.49
N ILE A 154 -19.44 11.90 2.69
CA ILE A 154 -18.14 11.25 2.89
C ILE A 154 -18.21 9.76 2.54
N ILE A 155 -19.26 9.05 3.00
CA ILE A 155 -19.46 7.63 2.67
C ILE A 155 -19.57 7.43 1.16
N GLN A 156 -20.31 8.31 0.47
CA GLN A 156 -20.45 8.25 -0.98
C GLN A 156 -19.10 8.47 -1.69
N GLN A 157 -18.35 9.51 -1.32
CA GLN A 157 -17.01 9.77 -1.88
C GLN A 157 -16.03 8.63 -1.62
N MET A 158 -16.09 7.99 -0.46
CA MET A 158 -15.27 6.83 -0.15
C MET A 158 -15.60 5.63 -1.04
N ASN A 159 -16.88 5.41 -1.35
CA ASN A 159 -17.30 4.32 -2.22
C ASN A 159 -16.89 4.57 -3.68
N GLU A 160 -17.10 5.79 -4.19
CA GLU A 160 -16.69 6.19 -5.55
C GLU A 160 -15.17 6.06 -5.73
N ASN A 161 -14.37 6.56 -4.78
CA ASN A 161 -12.91 6.41 -4.80
C ASN A 161 -12.47 4.94 -4.71
N LYS A 162 -13.21 4.09 -3.99
CA LYS A 162 -12.89 2.68 -3.84
C LYS A 162 -13.21 1.89 -5.11
N GLU A 163 -14.32 2.17 -5.79
CA GLU A 163 -14.64 1.56 -7.08
C GLU A 163 -13.62 1.96 -8.16
N GLU A 164 -13.22 3.23 -8.22
CA GLU A 164 -12.20 3.71 -9.16
C GLU A 164 -10.82 3.10 -8.90
N GLN A 165 -10.41 3.00 -7.63
CA GLN A 165 -9.16 2.31 -7.26
C GLN A 165 -9.21 0.80 -7.55
N THR A 166 -10.34 0.15 -7.27
CA THR A 166 -10.50 -1.29 -7.53
C THR A 166 -10.47 -1.58 -9.03
N GLN A 167 -11.11 -0.76 -9.85
CA GLN A 167 -11.08 -0.90 -11.31
C GLN A 167 -9.68 -0.64 -11.88
N ASN A 168 -8.95 0.34 -11.35
CA ASN A 168 -7.57 0.62 -11.76
C ASN A 168 -6.59 -0.49 -11.35
N ILE A 169 -6.75 -1.09 -10.17
CA ILE A 169 -5.95 -2.24 -9.72
C ILE A 169 -6.22 -3.46 -10.61
N ILE A 170 -7.49 -3.76 -10.91
CA ILE A 170 -7.86 -4.89 -11.78
C ILE A 170 -7.31 -4.69 -13.20
N ASN A 171 -7.43 -3.47 -13.74
CA ASN A 171 -6.92 -3.17 -15.07
C ASN A 171 -5.38 -3.25 -15.12
N THR A 172 -4.68 -2.70 -14.13
CA THR A 172 -3.21 -2.78 -14.08
C THR A 172 -2.71 -4.21 -13.83
N SER A 173 -3.33 -4.98 -12.94
CA SER A 173 -2.93 -6.37 -12.69
C SER A 173 -3.17 -7.27 -13.91
N ALA A 174 -4.33 -7.16 -14.56
CA ALA A 174 -4.65 -7.96 -15.74
C ALA A 174 -3.74 -7.63 -16.94
N THR A 175 -3.37 -6.35 -17.10
CA THR A 175 -2.46 -5.93 -18.19
C THR A 175 -1.02 -6.36 -17.91
N LEU A 176 -0.57 -6.29 -16.64
CA LEU A 176 0.75 -6.75 -16.21
C LEU A 176 0.86 -8.28 -16.33
N ASP A 177 -0.15 -9.04 -15.90
CA ASP A 177 -0.16 -10.50 -15.97
C ASP A 177 -0.06 -10.99 -17.42
N PHE A 178 -0.84 -10.43 -18.34
CA PHE A 178 -0.81 -10.91 -19.73
C PHE A 178 0.50 -10.57 -20.44
N GLN A 179 1.06 -9.37 -20.18
CA GLN A 179 2.33 -8.97 -20.77
C GLN A 179 3.51 -9.77 -20.20
N LEU A 180 3.50 -10.05 -18.88
CA LEU A 180 4.45 -10.96 -18.24
C LEU A 180 4.33 -12.38 -18.80
N VAL A 181 3.13 -12.95 -18.86
CA VAL A 181 2.85 -14.29 -19.43
C VAL A 181 3.36 -14.40 -20.87
N SER A 182 3.17 -13.36 -21.70
CA SER A 182 3.63 -13.35 -23.09
C SER A 182 5.16 -13.33 -23.24
N SER A 183 5.89 -12.94 -22.19
CA SER A 183 7.36 -12.88 -22.17
C SER A 183 8.01 -14.16 -21.62
N PHE A 184 7.24 -15.10 -21.06
CA PHE A 184 7.79 -16.35 -20.57
C PHE A 184 8.31 -17.20 -21.72
N LYS A 185 9.63 -17.30 -21.78
CA LYS A 185 10.32 -18.28 -22.60
C LYS A 185 10.45 -19.57 -21.81
N LEU A 186 10.23 -20.73 -22.44
CA LEU A 186 10.52 -22.02 -21.82
C LEU A 186 12.00 -22.06 -21.43
N ASN A 187 12.29 -22.00 -20.14
CA ASN A 187 13.66 -21.98 -19.62
C ASN A 187 14.21 -23.40 -19.46
N ASN A 188 13.46 -24.31 -18.84
CA ASN A 188 13.89 -25.67 -18.54
C ASN A 188 12.76 -26.68 -18.78
N THR A 189 13.14 -27.88 -19.22
CA THR A 189 12.23 -29.02 -19.33
C THR A 189 12.62 -30.06 -18.28
N LEU A 190 11.74 -30.32 -17.32
CA LEU A 190 11.95 -31.29 -16.25
C LEU A 190 11.59 -32.70 -16.76
N THR A 191 12.61 -33.47 -17.16
CA THR A 191 12.43 -34.82 -17.71
C THR A 191 12.68 -35.88 -16.64
N GLY A 192 11.75 -36.81 -16.46
CA GLY A 192 11.97 -37.94 -15.54
C GLY A 192 10.73 -38.80 -15.28
N HIS A 193 9.53 -38.27 -15.47
CA HIS A 193 8.34 -39.09 -15.48
C HIS A 193 8.27 -39.94 -16.74
N THR A 194 7.88 -41.21 -16.60
CA THR A 194 7.76 -42.16 -17.71
C THR A 194 6.35 -42.23 -18.29
N ASN A 195 5.41 -41.50 -17.68
CA ASN A 195 4.01 -41.43 -18.08
C ASN A 195 3.43 -40.02 -17.81
N TYR A 196 2.18 -39.79 -18.21
CA TYR A 196 1.49 -38.49 -18.09
C TYR A 196 1.55 -37.93 -16.67
N VAL A 197 1.95 -36.66 -16.54
CA VAL A 197 1.85 -35.89 -15.31
C VAL A 197 0.39 -35.51 -15.11
N LEU A 198 -0.18 -35.87 -13.97
CA LEU A 198 -1.59 -35.68 -13.64
C LEU A 198 -1.81 -34.49 -12.71
N SER A 199 -0.79 -34.11 -11.94
CA SER A 199 -0.86 -32.98 -11.01
C SER A 199 0.51 -32.33 -10.86
N ILE A 200 0.48 -31.02 -10.64
CA ILE A 200 1.64 -30.19 -10.30
C ILE A 200 1.24 -29.32 -9.12
N ASP A 201 2.14 -29.16 -8.16
CA ASP A 201 2.00 -28.25 -7.03
C ASP A 201 3.34 -27.57 -6.75
N TYR A 202 3.35 -26.51 -5.97
CA TYR A 202 4.56 -25.84 -5.52
C TYR A 202 4.57 -25.68 -4.01
N SER A 203 5.74 -25.73 -3.42
CA SER A 203 5.91 -25.55 -1.98
C SER A 203 7.16 -24.73 -1.69
N THR A 204 7.07 -23.89 -0.67
CA THR A 204 8.21 -23.18 -0.12
C THR A 204 8.56 -23.79 1.23
N PHE A 205 9.77 -24.31 1.39
CA PHE A 205 10.25 -24.84 2.65
C PHE A 205 11.67 -24.33 2.90
N ASP A 206 11.87 -23.65 4.04
CA ASP A 206 13.15 -23.09 4.46
C ASP A 206 13.82 -22.21 3.38
N ASP A 207 13.08 -21.19 2.93
CA ASP A 207 13.45 -20.25 1.84
C ASP A 207 13.77 -20.87 0.47
N CYS A 208 13.60 -22.20 0.33
CA CYS A 208 13.75 -22.90 -0.95
C CYS A 208 12.38 -23.09 -1.61
N GLN A 209 12.35 -22.96 -2.94
CA GLN A 209 11.16 -23.18 -3.76
C GLN A 209 11.26 -24.53 -4.44
N PHE A 210 10.23 -25.35 -4.30
CA PHE A 210 10.16 -26.66 -4.90
C PHE A 210 8.90 -26.81 -5.74
N ILE A 211 9.03 -27.51 -6.86
CA ILE A 211 7.90 -27.97 -7.66
C ILE A 211 7.70 -29.46 -7.39
N CYS A 212 6.47 -29.86 -7.10
CA CYS A 212 6.08 -31.25 -6.94
C CYS A 212 5.23 -31.69 -8.13
N SER A 213 5.52 -32.84 -8.72
CA SER A 213 4.72 -33.40 -9.81
C SER A 213 4.31 -34.85 -9.53
N GLY A 214 3.03 -35.15 -9.69
CA GLY A 214 2.47 -36.50 -9.61
C GLY A 214 2.15 -37.04 -10.99
N SER A 215 2.53 -38.29 -11.28
CA SER A 215 2.33 -38.91 -12.59
C SER A 215 1.63 -40.26 -12.51
N HIS A 216 1.04 -40.67 -13.64
CA HIS A 216 0.49 -42.01 -13.84
C HIS A 216 1.56 -43.11 -13.80
N ASP A 217 2.85 -42.76 -13.79
CA ASP A 217 3.95 -43.70 -13.54
C ASP A 217 4.03 -44.17 -12.07
N LYS A 218 3.10 -43.69 -11.22
CA LYS A 218 2.96 -43.98 -9.78
C LYS A 218 4.08 -43.37 -8.94
N VAL A 219 4.76 -42.35 -9.45
CA VAL A 219 5.82 -41.63 -8.74
C VAL A 219 5.42 -40.16 -8.56
N VAL A 220 5.80 -39.61 -7.41
CA VAL A 220 5.83 -38.17 -7.16
C VAL A 220 7.29 -37.71 -7.23
N ARG A 221 7.56 -36.66 -7.99
CA ARG A 221 8.89 -36.05 -8.10
C ARG A 221 8.89 -34.65 -7.52
N VAL A 222 10.02 -34.26 -6.95
CA VAL A 222 10.27 -32.91 -6.42
C VAL A 222 11.45 -32.33 -7.19
N TRP A 223 11.31 -31.09 -7.63
CA TRP A 223 12.27 -30.35 -8.46
C TRP A 223 12.67 -29.05 -7.77
N ASP A 224 13.96 -28.70 -7.87
CA ASP A 224 14.56 -27.45 -7.38
C ASP A 224 14.63 -26.35 -8.47
#